data_AF-A0A0N7Z3W8-F1
#
_entry.id   AF-A0A0N7Z3W8-F1
#
_cell.length_a   1.000
_cell.length_b   1.000
_cell.length_c   1.000
_cell.angle_alpha   90.00
_cell.angle_beta   90.00
_cell.angle_gamma   90.00
#
_symmetry.space_group_name_H-M   'P 1'
#
loop_
_entity.id
_entity.type
_entity.pdbx_description
1 polymer ?
#
loop_
_entity_poly.entity_id
_entity_poly.type
_entity_poly.pdbx_seq_one_letter_code
_entity_poly.pdbx_strand_id
1 'polypeptide(L)'
;MYRLTLEWQEDNRNCSQTVSSQDQTKQGGTIRIGRDRERCDLVLHHPDRSIERTVSGLHIELFWNEAAQQIYLRNMTRDRIPPNPVVVDGQTVIDQELPIAENSKIKLGKMTLRVKLLQIDSQQTPQKEAVQAPRFVCKCTNPKGAHILPADYSLLTCHCGYQVLGATMIDYVIPQA
;
A
#
# COMPACT_ATOMS: atom_id res chain seq x y z
N MET A 1 -3.44 0.38 -4.73
CA MET A 1 -3.11 -0.67 -3.72
C MET A 1 -2.11 -0.08 -2.75
N TYR A 2 -2.07 -0.50 -1.48
CA TYR A 2 -1.00 -0.07 -0.57
C TYR A 2 -0.39 -1.24 0.18
N ARG A 3 0.87 -1.10 0.58
CA ARG A 3 1.61 -2.01 1.44
C ARG A 3 2.37 -1.18 2.49
N LEU A 4 2.14 -1.51 3.75
CA LEU A 4 2.65 -0.80 4.92
C LEU A 4 3.46 -1.77 5.77
N THR A 5 4.71 -1.45 6.05
CA THR A 5 5.54 -2.19 7.01
C THR A 5 5.67 -1.38 8.29
N LEU A 6 5.22 -1.97 9.39
CA LEU A 6 5.37 -1.45 10.74
C LEU A 6 6.51 -2.19 11.44
N GLU A 7 7.31 -1.47 12.22
CA GLU A 7 8.31 -2.05 13.10
C GLU A 7 8.13 -1.53 14.54
N TRP A 8 8.40 -2.38 15.52
CA TRP A 8 8.32 -2.07 16.94
C TRP A 8 9.29 -2.95 17.73
N GLN A 9 9.48 -2.62 19.01
CA GLN A 9 10.35 -3.37 19.90
C GLN A 9 9.54 -4.14 20.93
N GLU A 10 9.80 -5.43 21.06
CA GLU A 10 9.32 -6.30 22.13
C GLU A 10 10.54 -6.89 22.83
N ASP A 11 10.81 -6.51 24.08
CA ASP A 11 11.90 -7.11 24.89
C ASP A 11 13.28 -7.14 24.20
N ASN A 12 13.69 -5.99 23.64
CA ASN A 12 14.91 -5.84 22.84
C ASN A 12 14.95 -6.64 21.53
N ARG A 13 13.84 -7.24 21.11
CA ARG A 13 13.67 -7.80 19.77
C ARG A 13 12.97 -6.78 18.89
N ASN A 14 13.55 -6.56 17.71
CA ASN A 14 12.88 -5.79 16.67
C ASN A 14 11.87 -6.68 15.96
N CYS A 15 10.60 -6.38 16.17
CA CYS A 15 9.49 -6.98 15.48
C CYS A 15 9.15 -6.13 14.25
N SER A 16 8.73 -6.78 13.17
CA SER A 16 8.20 -6.07 12.00
C SER A 16 7.09 -6.88 11.35
N GLN A 17 6.05 -6.20 10.90
CA GLN A 17 4.96 -6.81 10.16
C GLN A 17 4.58 -5.93 8.98
N THR A 18 4.40 -6.59 7.84
CA THR A 18 3.89 -5.95 6.63
C THR A 18 2.42 -6.30 6.46
N VAL A 19 1.61 -5.29 6.18
CA VAL A 19 0.18 -5.38 5.93
C VAL A 19 -0.15 -4.70 4.61
N SER A 20 -1.04 -5.30 3.84
CA SER A 20 -1.43 -4.87 2.49
C SER A 20 -2.92 -4.56 2.43
N SER A 21 -3.31 -3.66 1.51
CA SER A 21 -4.73 -3.39 1.22
C SER A 21 -5.50 -4.60 0.68
N GLN A 22 -4.77 -5.65 0.26
CA GLN A 22 -5.33 -6.91 -0.24
C GLN A 22 -5.44 -8.00 0.84
N ASP A 23 -4.86 -7.78 2.03
CA ASP A 23 -4.91 -8.78 3.08
C ASP A 23 -6.34 -8.89 3.61
N GLN A 24 -6.76 -10.11 3.93
CA GLN A 24 -8.01 -10.33 4.65
C GLN A 24 -7.84 -9.81 6.08
N THR A 25 -8.46 -8.67 6.35
CA THR A 25 -8.49 -8.04 7.66
C THR A 25 -9.81 -8.36 8.37
N LYS A 26 -9.80 -8.29 9.70
CA LYS A 26 -10.98 -8.52 10.53
C LYS A 26 -12.10 -7.53 10.27
N GLN A 27 -11.73 -6.35 9.80
CA GLN A 27 -12.67 -5.40 9.25
C GLN A 27 -12.15 -4.92 7.90
N GLY A 28 -12.87 -5.30 6.84
CA GLY A 28 -12.47 -5.04 5.46
C GLY A 28 -12.10 -3.58 5.22
N GLY A 29 -10.99 -3.38 4.51
CA GLY A 29 -10.48 -2.05 4.15
C GLY A 29 -9.76 -1.29 5.28
N THR A 30 -9.58 -1.90 6.45
CA THR A 30 -8.90 -1.27 7.59
C THR A 30 -7.93 -2.23 8.26
N ILE A 31 -6.92 -1.69 8.94
CA ILE A 31 -5.97 -2.46 9.76
C ILE A 31 -6.13 -2.04 11.21
N ARG A 32 -6.46 -2.98 12.08
CA ARG A 32 -6.71 -2.75 13.50
C ARG A 32 -5.53 -3.18 14.34
N ILE A 33 -5.13 -2.32 15.27
CA ILE A 33 -3.95 -2.53 16.10
C ILE A 33 -4.30 -2.35 17.59
N GLY A 34 -3.83 -3.26 18.42
CA GLY A 34 -4.05 -3.27 19.87
C GLY A 34 -3.58 -4.56 20.52
N ARG A 35 -4.02 -4.83 21.76
CA ARG A 35 -3.64 -6.06 22.50
C ARG A 35 -4.60 -7.24 22.34
N ASP A 36 -5.74 -7.05 21.67
CA ASP A 36 -6.81 -8.05 21.57
C ASP A 36 -6.70 -8.88 20.27
N ARG A 37 -6.44 -10.18 20.42
CA ARG A 37 -6.28 -11.15 19.33
C ARG A 37 -7.54 -11.47 18.57
N GLU A 38 -8.72 -11.15 19.08
CA GLU A 38 -9.98 -11.37 18.37
C GLU A 38 -10.35 -10.14 17.54
N ARG A 39 -9.88 -8.94 17.95
CA ARG A 39 -10.27 -7.67 17.34
C ARG A 39 -9.23 -7.02 16.43
N CYS A 40 -7.95 -7.34 16.60
CA CYS A 40 -6.85 -6.66 15.90
C CYS A 40 -6.15 -7.53 14.86
N ASP A 41 -5.76 -6.95 13.74
CA ASP A 41 -4.96 -7.58 12.68
C ASP A 41 -3.48 -7.62 13.05
N LEU A 42 -3.00 -6.58 13.74
CA LEU A 42 -1.67 -6.53 14.37
C LEU A 42 -1.85 -6.49 15.88
N VAL A 43 -1.39 -7.55 16.54
CA VAL A 43 -1.49 -7.70 18.00
C VAL A 43 -0.15 -7.34 18.62
N LEU A 44 -0.17 -6.34 19.50
CA LEU A 44 1.02 -5.90 20.23
C LEU A 44 1.15 -6.67 21.53
N HIS A 45 2.33 -7.25 21.75
CA HIS A 45 2.65 -7.98 22.96
C HIS A 45 3.89 -7.37 23.63
N HIS A 46 3.95 -7.47 24.96
CA HIS A 46 5.14 -7.08 25.71
C HIS A 46 5.25 -7.95 26.97
N PRO A 47 6.44 -8.51 27.31
CA PRO A 47 6.56 -9.39 28.47
C PRO A 47 6.29 -8.65 29.78
N ASP A 48 6.72 -7.39 29.89
CA ASP A 48 6.27 -6.52 30.97
C ASP A 48 4.79 -6.15 30.78
N ARG A 49 3.94 -6.79 31.58
CA ARG A 49 2.48 -6.57 31.62
C ARG A 49 2.10 -5.12 31.90
N SER A 50 2.93 -4.36 32.63
CA SER A 50 2.67 -2.96 32.94
C SER A 50 2.84 -2.06 31.70
N ILE A 51 3.64 -2.49 30.72
CA ILE A 51 3.79 -1.85 29.41
C ILE A 51 2.65 -2.30 28.49
N GLU A 52 2.41 -3.61 28.39
CA GLU A 52 1.34 -4.18 27.55
C GLU A 52 -0.04 -3.59 27.88
N ARG A 53 -0.38 -3.44 29.17
CA ARG A 53 -1.66 -2.90 29.64
C ARG A 53 -1.89 -1.43 29.27
N THR A 54 -0.86 -0.69 28.88
CA THR A 54 -1.02 0.68 28.36
C THR A 54 -1.57 0.72 26.93
N VAL A 55 -1.53 -0.42 26.23
CA VAL A 55 -2.17 -0.60 24.93
C VAL A 55 -3.59 -1.12 25.13
N SER A 56 -4.55 -0.45 24.50
CA SER A 56 -5.95 -0.87 24.54
C SER A 56 -6.21 -2.13 23.71
N GLY A 57 -7.27 -2.88 24.06
CA GLY A 57 -7.68 -4.11 23.35
C GLY A 57 -7.74 -3.88 21.83
N LEU A 58 -8.57 -2.92 21.43
CA LEU A 58 -8.49 -2.21 20.17
C LEU A 58 -8.03 -0.78 20.48
N HIS A 59 -6.93 -0.32 19.87
CA HIS A 59 -6.32 0.98 20.17
C HIS A 59 -6.43 1.92 18.99
N ILE A 60 -5.96 1.51 17.81
CA ILE A 60 -6.01 2.32 16.59
C ILE A 60 -6.55 1.53 15.42
N GLU A 61 -7.02 2.29 14.44
CA GLU A 61 -7.38 1.79 13.13
C GLU A 61 -6.63 2.62 12.09
N LEU A 62 -5.98 1.93 11.15
CA LEU A 62 -5.40 2.52 9.95
C LEU A 62 -6.35 2.26 8.80
N PHE A 63 -6.60 3.28 7.99
CA PHE A 63 -7.52 3.20 6.86
C PHE A 63 -7.04 4.07 5.71
N TRP A 64 -7.43 3.70 4.51
CA TRP A 64 -7.14 4.48 3.31
C TRP A 64 -8.12 5.65 3.18
N ASN A 65 -7.61 6.86 3.05
CA ASN A 65 -8.40 8.05 2.74
C ASN A 65 -8.33 8.29 1.23
N GLU A 66 -9.43 8.01 0.52
CA GLU A 66 -9.49 8.15 -0.93
C GLU A 66 -9.31 9.61 -1.40
N ALA A 67 -9.83 10.59 -0.65
CA ALA A 67 -9.73 11.99 -1.05
C ALA A 67 -8.29 12.50 -0.97
N ALA A 68 -7.54 12.05 0.03
CA ALA A 68 -6.14 12.43 0.24
C ALA A 68 -5.15 11.46 -0.45
N GLN A 69 -5.62 10.32 -0.96
CA GLN A 69 -4.79 9.22 -1.47
C GLN A 69 -3.66 8.85 -0.50
N GLN A 70 -3.98 8.73 0.78
CA GLN A 70 -3.01 8.46 1.84
C GLN A 70 -3.62 7.62 2.97
N ILE A 71 -2.77 6.90 3.72
CA ILE A 71 -3.20 6.17 4.92
C ILE A 71 -3.37 7.14 6.09
N TYR A 72 -4.52 7.06 6.74
CA TYR A 72 -4.85 7.81 7.94
C TYR A 72 -4.95 6.86 9.13
N LEU A 73 -4.71 7.43 10.31
CA LEU A 73 -4.83 6.79 11.61
C LEU A 73 -5.95 7.47 12.39
N ARG A 74 -6.77 6.68 13.08
CA ARG A 74 -7.71 7.18 14.10
C ARG A 74 -7.62 6.40 15.41
N ASN A 75 -7.94 7.09 16.51
CA ASN A 75 -8.01 6.48 17.83
C ASN A 75 -9.36 5.75 18.01
N MET A 76 -9.30 4.47 18.34
CA MET A 76 -10.46 3.60 18.58
C MET A 76 -10.88 3.58 20.06
N THR A 77 -10.26 4.41 20.89
CA THR A 77 -10.55 4.54 22.32
C THR A 77 -11.19 5.88 22.67
N ARG A 78 -11.49 6.72 21.66
CA ARG A 78 -12.07 8.06 21.81
C ARG A 78 -13.32 8.12 22.69
N ASP A 79 -14.17 7.10 22.61
CA ASP A 79 -15.44 7.05 23.35
C ASP A 79 -15.28 6.54 24.80
N ARG A 80 -14.05 6.22 25.25
CA ARG A 80 -13.79 5.78 26.62
C ARG A 80 -13.60 6.97 27.56
N ILE A 81 -13.84 6.74 28.85
CA ILE A 81 -13.68 7.75 29.90
C ILE A 81 -12.69 7.24 30.96
N PRO A 82 -11.45 7.76 31.01
CA PRO A 82 -10.83 8.65 30.02
C PRO A 82 -10.44 7.91 28.72
N PRO A 83 -10.30 8.63 27.58
CA PRO A 83 -9.76 8.03 26.36
C PRO A 83 -8.29 7.68 26.54
N ASN A 84 -7.80 6.69 25.78
CA ASN A 84 -6.38 6.34 25.77
C ASN A 84 -5.73 6.98 24.53
N PRO A 85 -5.04 8.12 24.68
CA PRO A 85 -4.54 8.87 23.54
C PRO A 85 -3.48 8.11 22.75
N VAL A 86 -3.45 8.38 21.45
CA VAL A 86 -2.38 7.99 20.54
C VAL A 86 -1.48 9.19 20.34
N VAL A 87 -0.17 9.00 20.22
CA VAL A 87 0.74 10.09 19.83
C VAL A 87 1.38 9.74 18.50
N VAL A 88 1.17 10.56 17.48
CA VAL A 88 1.77 10.42 16.14
C VAL A 88 2.72 11.58 15.94
N ASP A 89 4.01 11.29 15.75
CA ASP A 89 5.05 12.31 15.48
C ASP A 89 5.07 13.46 16.52
N GLY A 90 4.74 13.13 17.78
CA GLY A 90 4.66 14.08 18.89
C GLY A 90 3.28 14.73 19.09
N GLN A 91 2.38 14.61 18.11
CA GLN A 91 1.01 15.12 18.20
C GLN A 91 0.08 14.12 18.89
N THR A 92 -0.65 14.58 19.92
CA THR A 92 -1.66 13.76 20.60
C THR A 92 -2.95 13.71 19.79
N VAL A 93 -3.49 12.51 19.62
CA VAL A 93 -4.70 12.19 18.85
C VAL A 93 -5.73 11.54 19.79
N ILE A 94 -6.84 12.25 19.99
CA ILE A 94 -7.98 11.76 20.77
C ILE A 94 -9.14 11.47 19.82
N ASP A 95 -9.65 12.50 19.15
CA ASP A 95 -10.81 12.39 18.26
C ASP A 95 -10.46 12.66 16.79
N GLN A 96 -9.24 13.13 16.54
CA GLN A 96 -8.77 13.50 15.21
C GLN A 96 -8.36 12.27 14.41
N GLU A 97 -8.37 12.42 13.08
CA GLU A 97 -7.73 11.49 12.17
C GLU A 97 -6.48 12.17 11.63
N LEU A 98 -5.34 11.46 11.63
CA LEU A 98 -4.08 12.01 11.13
C LEU A 98 -3.50 11.16 10.01
N PRO A 99 -2.95 11.78 8.96
CA PRO A 99 -2.18 11.06 7.96
C PRO A 99 -0.92 10.46 8.60
N ILE A 100 -0.54 9.28 8.15
CA ILE A 100 0.76 8.68 8.46
C ILE A 100 1.61 8.59 7.19
N ALA A 101 2.92 8.67 7.35
CA ALA A 101 3.89 8.58 6.26
C ALA A 101 5.03 7.62 6.63
N GLU A 102 5.91 7.35 5.68
CA GLU A 102 7.18 6.70 6.00
C GLU A 102 7.91 7.44 7.11
N ASN A 103 8.49 6.68 8.04
CA ASN A 103 9.16 7.14 9.25
C ASN A 103 8.27 7.75 10.33
N SER A 104 6.94 7.83 10.15
CA SER A 104 6.03 8.24 11.21
C SER A 104 6.19 7.35 12.45
N LYS A 105 6.24 7.98 13.62
CA LYS A 105 6.37 7.34 14.93
C LYS A 105 5.02 7.39 15.65
N ILE A 106 4.45 6.21 15.87
CA ILE A 106 3.13 6.03 16.48
C ILE A 106 3.33 5.43 17.88
N LYS A 107 2.98 6.18 18.91
CA LYS A 107 3.08 5.75 20.31
C LYS A 107 1.70 5.41 20.85
N LEU A 108 1.59 4.18 21.34
CA LEU A 108 0.39 3.60 21.94
C LEU A 108 0.71 3.28 23.41
N GLY A 109 0.32 4.18 24.32
CA GLY A 109 0.74 4.08 25.71
C GLY A 109 2.26 4.15 25.84
N LYS A 110 2.89 3.07 26.34
CA LYS A 110 4.34 2.93 26.45
C LYS A 110 5.00 2.25 25.24
N MET A 111 4.23 1.69 24.31
CA MET A 111 4.76 1.05 23.11
C MET A 111 4.91 2.07 21.98
N THR A 112 5.93 1.88 21.14
CA THR A 112 6.19 2.71 19.97
C THR A 112 6.32 1.84 18.74
N LEU A 113 5.56 2.19 17.70
CA LEU A 113 5.65 1.65 16.36
C LEU A 113 6.26 2.71 15.45
N ARG A 114 6.99 2.29 14.43
CA ARG A 114 7.47 3.13 13.34
C ARG A 114 6.94 2.57 12.03
N VAL A 115 6.47 3.48 11.18
CA VAL A 115 6.20 3.16 9.78
C VAL A 115 7.55 3.05 9.07
N LYS A 116 7.99 1.83 8.78
CA LYS A 116 9.28 1.57 8.15
C LYS A 116 9.21 1.83 6.65
N LEU A 117 8.15 1.34 6.01
CA LEU A 117 7.94 1.40 4.57
C LEU A 117 6.45 1.62 4.30
N LEU A 118 6.14 2.48 3.34
CA LEU A 118 4.79 2.74 2.87
C LEU A 118 4.82 2.84 1.35
N GLN A 119 4.40 1.77 0.70
CA GLN A 119 4.25 1.69 -0.75
C GLN A 119 2.80 1.94 -1.10
N ILE A 120 2.55 2.95 -1.92
CA ILE A 120 1.23 3.24 -2.47
C ILE A 120 1.35 3.03 -3.97
N ASP A 121 0.76 1.95 -4.46
CA ASP A 121 0.55 1.75 -5.89
C ASP A 121 -0.62 2.62 -6.30
N SER A 122 -0.32 3.86 -6.66
CA SER A 122 -1.22 4.81 -7.29
C SER A 122 -1.51 4.37 -8.72
N GLN A 123 -2.14 3.22 -8.92
CA GLN A 123 -2.85 2.93 -10.15
C GLN A 123 -4.23 3.57 -10.10
N GLN A 124 -4.25 4.90 -10.14
CA GLN A 124 -5.38 5.73 -10.57
C GLN A 124 -4.92 7.19 -10.74
N THR A 125 -3.91 7.41 -11.56
CA THR A 125 -3.94 8.58 -12.43
C THR A 125 -4.72 8.13 -13.67
N PRO A 126 -5.75 8.87 -14.16
CA PRO A 126 -5.93 8.91 -15.61
C PRO A 126 -4.55 9.27 -16.13
N GLN A 127 -3.90 8.37 -16.85
CA GLN A 127 -2.64 8.69 -17.50
C GLN A 127 -2.93 9.94 -18.31
N LYS A 128 -2.47 11.10 -17.83
CA LYS A 128 -2.15 12.19 -18.72
C LYS A 128 -1.13 11.56 -19.65
N GLU A 129 -1.59 11.24 -20.85
CA GLU A 129 -0.78 10.73 -21.94
C GLU A 129 0.48 11.56 -21.98
N ALA A 130 1.57 10.99 -21.47
CA ALA A 130 2.87 11.41 -21.94
C ALA A 130 2.79 11.18 -23.44
N VAL A 131 2.90 12.26 -24.21
CA VAL A 131 3.23 12.23 -25.63
C VAL A 131 4.51 11.40 -25.73
N GLN A 132 4.36 10.09 -25.88
CA GLN A 132 5.46 9.16 -26.06
C GLN A 132 5.96 9.42 -27.48
N ALA A 133 7.23 9.80 -27.59
CA ALA A 133 7.89 9.97 -28.87
C ALA A 133 7.66 8.71 -29.74
N PRO A 134 7.58 8.86 -31.09
CA PRO A 134 7.42 7.74 -32.00
C PRO A 134 8.39 6.62 -31.65
N ARG A 135 7.86 5.42 -31.40
CA ARG A 135 8.68 4.22 -31.25
C ARG A 135 8.61 3.40 -32.52
N PHE A 136 9.78 2.93 -32.96
CA PHE A 136 9.87 1.91 -34.00
C PHE A 136 9.38 0.59 -33.44
N VAL A 137 8.58 -0.13 -34.22
CA VAL A 137 8.08 -1.47 -33.91
C VAL A 137 8.05 -2.31 -35.17
N CYS A 138 8.12 -3.62 -35.04
CA CYS A 138 7.87 -4.52 -36.15
C CYS A 138 6.39 -4.93 -36.15
N LYS A 139 5.74 -4.96 -37.32
CA LYS A 139 4.30 -5.30 -37.41
C LYS A 139 4.11 -6.63 -38.12
N CYS A 140 3.33 -7.51 -37.50
CA CYS A 140 2.91 -8.78 -38.09
C CYS A 140 1.87 -8.57 -39.19
N THR A 141 1.92 -9.37 -40.26
CA THR A 141 1.01 -9.30 -41.42
C THR A 141 -0.32 -10.02 -41.24
N ASN A 142 -0.65 -10.50 -40.02
CA ASN A 142 -1.92 -11.18 -39.77
C ASN A 142 -3.13 -10.25 -40.02
N PRO A 143 -3.99 -10.53 -41.01
CA PRO A 143 -5.13 -9.67 -41.34
C PRO A 143 -6.26 -9.76 -40.29
N LYS A 144 -6.28 -10.79 -39.45
CA LYS A 144 -7.27 -10.95 -38.36
C LYS A 144 -6.88 -10.21 -37.07
N GLY A 145 -5.65 -9.73 -36.98
CA GLY A 145 -5.13 -9.09 -35.78
C GLY A 145 -3.61 -9.02 -35.84
N ALA A 146 -3.09 -7.87 -36.27
CA ALA A 146 -1.66 -7.67 -36.39
C ALA A 146 -1.01 -7.52 -35.01
N HIS A 147 -0.13 -8.46 -34.65
CA HIS A 147 0.72 -8.31 -33.47
C HIS A 147 1.78 -7.24 -33.69
N ILE A 148 2.05 -6.47 -32.63
CA ILE A 148 3.13 -5.49 -32.57
C ILE A 148 4.30 -6.13 -31.83
N LEU A 149 5.47 -6.11 -32.46
CA LEU A 149 6.69 -6.71 -31.96
C LEU A 149 7.74 -5.62 -31.68
N PRO A 150 8.70 -5.87 -30.79
CA PRO A 150 9.81 -4.96 -30.55
C PRO A 150 10.59 -4.61 -31.84
N ALA A 151 11.22 -3.43 -31.88
CA ALA A 151 12.03 -3.01 -33.04
C ALA A 151 13.24 -3.93 -33.30
N ASP A 152 13.76 -4.54 -32.25
CA ASP A 152 14.89 -5.48 -32.27
C ASP A 152 14.44 -6.93 -32.53
N TYR A 153 13.16 -7.15 -32.88
CA TYR A 153 12.67 -8.46 -33.24
C TYR A 153 13.38 -8.99 -34.49
N SER A 154 14.17 -10.05 -34.33
CA SER A 154 15.11 -10.54 -35.33
C SER A 154 14.56 -11.66 -36.23
N LEU A 155 13.37 -12.20 -35.91
CA LEU A 155 12.76 -13.26 -36.71
C LEU A 155 11.86 -12.68 -37.81
N LEU A 156 11.91 -13.30 -38.98
CA LEU A 156 11.02 -12.95 -40.11
C LEU A 156 9.57 -13.42 -39.91
N THR A 157 9.32 -14.20 -38.86
CA THR A 157 8.03 -14.79 -38.54
C THR A 157 7.60 -14.42 -37.14
N CYS A 158 6.34 -14.02 -36.99
CA CYS A 158 5.69 -13.79 -35.71
C CYS A 158 5.35 -15.14 -35.07
N HIS A 159 5.19 -15.17 -33.75
CA HIS A 159 4.75 -16.35 -33.01
C HIS A 159 3.38 -16.91 -33.48
N CYS A 160 2.58 -16.13 -34.20
CA CYS A 160 1.33 -16.58 -34.81
C CYS A 160 1.49 -17.17 -36.23
N GLY A 161 2.73 -17.36 -36.72
CA GLY A 161 3.04 -17.98 -38.02
C GLY A 161 3.01 -17.04 -39.23
N TYR A 162 2.63 -15.77 -39.04
CA TYR A 162 2.61 -14.76 -40.10
C TYR A 162 3.96 -14.02 -40.20
N GLN A 163 4.23 -13.42 -41.36
CA GLN A 163 5.46 -12.68 -41.58
C GLN A 163 5.49 -11.37 -40.79
N VAL A 164 6.70 -10.91 -40.49
CA VAL A 164 6.96 -9.64 -39.83
C VAL A 164 7.54 -8.67 -40.85
N LEU A 165 6.90 -7.52 -41.01
CA LEU A 165 7.46 -6.40 -41.77
C LEU A 165 8.48 -5.66 -40.90
N GLY A 166 9.52 -5.13 -41.55
CA GLY A 166 10.60 -4.40 -40.87
C GLY A 166 10.10 -3.21 -40.04
N ALA A 167 11.00 -2.66 -39.22
CA ALA A 167 10.69 -1.62 -38.25
C ALA A 167 9.91 -0.45 -38.89
N THR A 168 8.67 -0.26 -38.42
CA THR A 168 7.72 0.78 -38.81
C THR A 168 7.49 1.70 -37.62
N MET A 169 7.37 3.01 -37.87
CA MET A 169 7.05 4.00 -36.86
C MET A 169 5.55 3.98 -36.55
N ILE A 170 5.17 3.91 -35.27
CA ILE A 170 3.77 4.07 -34.86
C ILE A 170 3.60 5.32 -34.00
N ASP A 171 2.73 6.22 -34.48
CA ASP A 171 2.27 7.41 -33.75
C ASP A 171 0.89 7.11 -33.15
N TYR A 172 0.87 6.75 -31.86
CA TYR A 172 -0.32 6.59 -30.99
C TYR A 172 -1.16 5.30 -31.05
N VAL A 173 -2.03 5.22 -30.03
CA VAL A 173 -2.52 4.11 -29.20
C VAL A 173 -3.43 3.10 -29.92
N ILE A 174 -3.21 1.80 -29.69
CA ILE A 174 -4.22 0.75 -29.97
C ILE A 174 -4.79 0.29 -28.60
N PRO A 175 -6.10 0.43 -28.35
CA PRO A 175 -6.72 -0.17 -27.19
C PRO A 175 -6.75 -1.70 -27.37
N GLN A 176 -6.18 -2.43 -26.41
CA GLN A 176 -6.39 -3.88 -26.30
C GLN A 176 -7.82 -4.07 -25.76
N ALA A 177 -8.65 -4.79 -26.51
CA ALA A 177 -9.96 -5.28 -26.07
C ALA A 177 -9.81 -6.67 -25.45
#